data_AF-A0A0B1SX56-F1
#
_entry.id   AF-A0A0B1SX56-F1
#
_cell.length_a   1.000
_cell.length_b   1.000
_cell.length_c   1.000
_cell.angle_alpha   90.00
_cell.angle_beta   90.00
_cell.angle_gamma   90.00
#
_symmetry.space_group_name_H-M   'P 1'
#
loop_
_entity.id
_entity.type
_entity.pdbx_description
1 polymer ?
#
loop_
_entity_poly.entity_id
_entity_poly.type
_entity_poly.pdbx_seq_one_letter_code
_entity_poly.pdbx_strand_id
1 'polypeptide(L)'
;DNRRHLGDLGNVEADKEGVASFHFIDGRVKILGTNSVIGRSFVVHANADDLGRGQGDRKEESLKTGNAGARLACRVIGRAPKSGRT
;
A
#
# COMPACT_ATOMS: atom_id res chain seq x y z
N ASP A 1 -9.13 11.58 6.05
CA ASP A 1 -9.60 10.98 4.80
C ASP A 1 -10.40 9.73 5.10
N ASN A 2 -11.71 9.74 4.83
CA ASN A 2 -12.61 8.69 5.31
C ASN A 2 -12.91 7.61 4.27
N ARG A 3 -12.73 7.88 2.97
CA ARG A 3 -13.05 6.96 1.88
C ARG A 3 -11.79 6.55 1.13
N ARG A 4 -11.23 5.42 1.52
CA ARG A 4 -10.11 4.73 0.86
C ARG A 4 -10.29 3.23 1.02
N HIS A 5 -9.65 2.43 0.17
CA HIS A 5 -9.58 0.99 0.41
C HIS A 5 -8.74 0.70 1.66
N LEU A 6 -8.98 -0.47 2.28
CA LEU A 6 -8.22 -0.91 3.45
C LEU A 6 -6.73 -1.07 3.17
N GLY A 7 -6.37 -1.39 1.92
CA GLY A 7 -4.99 -1.60 1.48
C GLY A 7 -4.28 -0.34 0.97
N ASP A 8 -4.97 0.81 0.89
CA ASP A 8 -4.36 2.04 0.38
C ASP A 8 -3.45 2.64 1.46
N LEU A 9 -2.15 2.53 1.23
CA LEU A 9 -1.08 3.05 2.09
C LEU A 9 -0.39 4.29 1.51
N GLY A 10 -0.73 4.67 0.28
CA GLY A 10 -0.15 5.82 -0.43
C GLY A 10 1.22 5.53 -1.04
N ASN A 11 2.03 6.58 -1.19
CA ASN A 11 3.32 6.54 -1.86
C ASN A 11 4.49 6.33 -0.88
N VAL A 12 5.53 5.68 -1.37
CA VAL A 12 6.88 5.68 -0.79
C VAL A 12 7.83 6.42 -1.73
N GLU A 13 8.85 7.05 -1.16
CA GLU A 13 9.89 7.72 -1.94
C GLU A 13 11.18 6.90 -1.85
N ALA A 14 11.71 6.52 -3.01
CA ALA A 14 13.01 5.88 -3.10
C ALA A 14 14.10 6.96 -3.20
N ASP A 15 15.21 6.76 -2.51
CA ASP A 15 16.38 7.62 -2.64
C ASP A 15 17.08 7.42 -4.01
N LYS A 16 18.17 8.17 -4.21
CA LYS A 16 18.98 8.10 -5.44
C LYS A 16 19.59 6.72 -5.74
N GLU A 17 19.67 5.84 -4.74
CA GLU A 17 20.18 4.47 -4.89
C GLU A 17 19.02 3.47 -5.13
N GLY A 18 17.78 3.96 -5.19
CA GLY A 18 16.58 3.14 -5.37
C GLY A 18 16.06 2.51 -4.07
N VAL A 19 16.51 2.97 -2.90
CA VAL A 19 16.09 2.43 -1.60
C VAL A 19 15.00 3.32 -1.00
N ALA A 20 13.83 2.71 -0.73
CA ALA A 20 12.76 3.37 0.01
C ALA A 20 12.74 2.89 1.47
N SER A 21 13.09 3.77 2.41
CA SER A 21 12.91 3.54 3.85
C SER A 21 11.68 4.30 4.34
N PHE A 22 10.68 3.58 4.85
CA PHE A 22 9.39 4.17 5.22
C PHE A 22 8.84 3.58 6.52
N HIS A 23 8.01 4.38 7.19
CA HIS A 23 7.28 3.98 8.39
C HIS A 23 5.83 4.48 8.28
N PHE A 24 4.87 3.56 8.36
CA PHE A 24 3.45 3.88 8.32
C PHE A 24 2.77 3.47 9.62
N ILE A 25 1.87 4.33 10.11
CA ILE A 25 0.95 4.00 11.19
C ILE A 25 -0.46 4.03 10.60
N ASP A 26 -1.11 2.88 10.51
CA ASP A 26 -2.44 2.74 9.92
C ASP A 26 -3.42 2.06 10.89
N GLY A 27 -4.52 2.75 11.19
CA GLY A 27 -5.57 2.25 12.10
C GLY A 27 -6.57 1.28 11.46
N ARG A 28 -6.58 1.12 10.13
CA ARG A 28 -7.49 0.26 9.36
C ARG A 28 -6.83 -1.05 8.93
N VAL A 29 -5.53 -1.06 8.68
CA VAL A 29 -4.77 -2.30 8.42
C VAL A 29 -4.71 -3.12 9.71
N LYS A 30 -5.27 -4.34 9.66
CA LYS A 30 -5.31 -5.27 10.81
C LYS A 30 -4.65 -6.59 10.45
N ILE A 31 -3.99 -7.20 11.44
CA ILE A 31 -3.41 -8.55 11.31
C ILE A 31 -4.27 -9.64 11.97
N LEU A 32 -5.40 -9.26 12.57
CA LEU A 32 -6.38 -10.14 13.22
C LEU A 32 -7.80 -9.77 12.78
N GLY A 33 -8.74 -10.71 12.92
CA GLY A 33 -10.15 -10.52 12.55
C GLY A 33 -10.44 -10.80 11.07
N THR A 34 -11.70 -10.56 10.67
CA THR A 34 -12.22 -10.86 9.32
C THR A 34 -11.52 -10.09 8.21
N ASN A 35 -11.09 -8.86 8.51
CA ASN A 35 -10.36 -8.00 7.58
C ASN A 35 -8.83 -8.12 7.71
N SER A 36 -8.33 -9.24 8.25
CA SER A 36 -6.89 -9.46 8.38
C SER A 36 -6.19 -9.38 7.02
N VAL A 37 -5.01 -8.75 6.99
CA VAL A 37 -4.13 -8.70 5.82
C VAL A 37 -3.18 -9.90 5.73
N ILE A 38 -3.14 -10.76 6.75
CA ILE A 38 -2.34 -12.00 6.71
C ILE A 38 -2.83 -12.89 5.57
N GLY A 39 -1.90 -13.39 4.75
CA GLY A 39 -2.19 -14.16 3.54
C GLY A 39 -2.54 -13.33 2.31
N ARG A 40 -2.70 -12.01 2.45
CA ARG A 40 -2.81 -11.07 1.31
C ARG A 40 -1.41 -10.65 0.83
N SER A 41 -1.37 -9.80 -0.19
CA SER A 41 -0.10 -9.30 -0.75
C SER A 41 0.16 -7.84 -0.39
N PHE A 42 1.42 -7.52 -0.15
CA PHE A 42 1.96 -6.17 -0.22
C PHE A 42 2.52 -5.95 -1.63
N VAL A 43 2.25 -4.80 -2.25
CA VAL A 43 2.61 -4.52 -3.65
C VAL A 43 3.25 -3.14 -3.75
N VAL A 44 4.35 -3.04 -4.50
CA VAL A 44 4.98 -1.76 -4.87
C VAL A 44 4.75 -1.53 -6.37
N HIS A 45 4.33 -0.32 -6.71
CA HIS A 45 3.99 0.09 -8.06
C HIS A 45 5.10 0.94 -8.71
N ALA A 46 5.09 1.00 -10.05
CA ALA A 46 6.09 1.70 -10.85
C ALA A 46 5.93 3.22 -10.85
N ASN A 47 4.71 3.72 -10.71
CA ASN A 47 4.40 5.15 -10.73
C ASN A 47 3.79 5.57 -9.39
N ALA A 48 3.78 6.88 -9.15
CA ALA A 48 3.10 7.46 -8.01
C ALA A 48 1.58 7.25 -8.09
N ASP A 49 0.99 6.82 -6.98
CA ASP A 49 -0.43 6.82 -6.72
C ASP A 49 -0.94 8.27 -6.64
N ASP A 50 -1.95 8.60 -7.44
CA ASP A 50 -2.59 9.92 -7.48
C ASP A 50 -3.60 10.16 -6.35
N LEU A 51 -3.76 9.17 -5.47
CA LEU A 51 -4.57 9.18 -4.25
C LEU A 51 -6.06 9.38 -4.52
N GLY A 52 -6.56 8.89 -5.67
CA GLY A 52 -7.95 9.03 -6.06
C GLY A 52 -8.30 10.43 -6.58
N ARG A 53 -7.30 11.25 -6.94
CA ARG A 53 -7.47 12.66 -7.34
C ARG A 53 -7.31 12.92 -8.83
N GLY A 54 -7.21 11.87 -9.64
CA GLY A 54 -7.22 11.96 -11.09
C GLY A 54 -8.51 12.61 -11.60
N GLN A 55 -8.39 13.42 -12.66
CA GLN A 55 -9.50 14.15 -13.29
C GLN A 55 -9.63 13.77 -14.77
N GLY A 56 -10.76 14.14 -15.38
CA GLY A 56 -11.01 13.87 -16.79
C GLY A 56 -11.02 12.37 -17.10
N ASP A 57 -10.32 12.00 -18.17
CA ASP A 57 -10.10 10.62 -18.64
C ASP A 57 -9.39 9.74 -17.60
N ARG A 58 -8.63 10.32 -16.67
CA ARG A 58 -7.90 9.58 -15.63
C ARG A 58 -8.73 9.26 -14.38
N LYS A 59 -9.92 9.85 -14.25
CA LYS A 59 -10.73 9.78 -13.01
C LYS A 59 -11.18 8.36 -12.68
N GLU A 60 -11.59 7.59 -13.68
CA GLU A 60 -12.11 6.24 -13.44
C GLU A 60 -11.05 5.32 -12.83
N GLU A 61 -9.85 5.29 -13.42
CA GLU A 61 -8.76 4.45 -12.95
C GLU A 61 -8.13 4.98 -11.65
N SER A 62 -8.13 6.30 -11.46
CA SER A 62 -7.70 6.93 -10.20
C SER A 62 -8.48 6.41 -8.99
N LEU A 63 -9.81 6.30 -9.11
CA LEU A 63 -10.66 5.80 -8.02
C LEU A 63 -10.50 4.29 -7.77
N LYS A 64 -9.87 3.54 -8.69
CA LYS A 64 -9.66 2.09 -8.58
C LYS A 64 -8.26 1.75 -8.06
N THR A 65 -7.23 2.35 -8.64
CA THR A 65 -5.82 1.93 -8.45
C THR A 65 -4.86 3.09 -8.24
N GLY A 66 -5.38 4.33 -8.16
CA GLY A 66 -4.53 5.51 -8.05
C GLY A 66 -3.69 5.81 -9.30
N ASN A 67 -4.00 5.18 -10.45
CA ASN A 67 -3.16 5.27 -11.66
C ASN A 67 -1.67 4.89 -11.42
N ALA A 68 -1.38 4.04 -10.44
CA ALA A 68 -0.01 3.72 -10.02
C ALA A 68 0.79 2.85 -11.03
N GLY A 69 0.14 2.38 -12.10
CA GLY A 69 0.80 1.64 -13.17
C GLY A 69 1.21 0.21 -12.78
N ALA A 70 2.28 -0.30 -13.40
CA ALA A 70 2.72 -1.68 -13.27
C ALA A 70 3.15 -2.05 -11.83
N ARG A 71 3.01 -3.33 -11.48
CA ARG A 71 3.43 -3.87 -10.17
C ARG A 71 4.89 -4.30 -10.25
N LEU A 72 5.80 -3.55 -9.63
CA LEU A 72 7.24 -3.85 -9.64
C LEU A 72 7.59 -5.07 -8.79
N ALA A 73 6.94 -5.19 -7.63
CA ALA A 73 7.15 -6.30 -6.71
C ALA A 73 5.88 -6.59 -5.93
N CYS A 74 5.71 -7.87 -5.56
CA CYS A 74 4.66 -8.30 -4.66
C CYS A 74 5.16 -9.39 -3.72
N ARG A 75 4.59 -9.46 -2.52
CA ARG A 75 4.92 -10.51 -1.55
C ARG A 75 3.76 -10.79 -0.62
N VAL A 76 3.56 -12.06 -0.28
CA VAL A 76 2.59 -12.49 0.73
C VAL A 76 2.99 -12.00 2.13
N ILE A 77 2.02 -11.42 2.83
CA ILE A 77 2.13 -10.99 4.23
C ILE A 77 1.98 -12.24 5.12
N GLY A 78 3.10 -12.70 5.68
CA GLY A 78 3.17 -13.86 6.55
C GLY A 78 3.12 -13.50 8.03
N ARG A 79 2.90 -14.52 8.88
CA ARG A 79 3.14 -14.39 10.32
C ARG A 79 4.64 -14.44 10.59
N ALA A 80 5.11 -13.56 11.47
CA ALA A 80 6.45 -13.62 12.03
C ALA A 80 6.36 -14.03 13.51
N PRO A 81 7.40 -14.66 14.07
CA PRO A 81 7.55 -14.78 15.52
C PRO A 81 7.44 -13.40 16.16
N LYS A 82 6.91 -13.32 17.39
CA LYS A 82 7.05 -12.09 18.16
C LYS A 82 8.54 -11.80 18.31
N SER A 83 9.00 -10.66 17.83
CA SER A 83 10.35 -10.19 18.15
C SER A 83 10.42 -10.01 19.66
N GLY A 84 11.22 -10.82 20.34
CA GLY A 84 11.42 -10.73 21.77
C GLY A 84 12.07 -9.40 22.14
N ARG A 85 11.25 -8.43 22.56
CA ARG A 85 11.62 -7.42 23.55
C ARG A 85 10.61 -7.57 24.69
N THR A 86 10.96 -8.44 25.62
CA THR A 86 10.68 -8.21 27.04
C THR A 86 11.66 -7.18 27.56
#